data_AF-A0A7V3FTV9-F1
#
_entry.id   AF-A0A7V3FTV9-F1
#
_cell.length_a   1.000
_cell.length_b   1.000
_cell.length_c   1.000
_cell.angle_alpha   90.00
_cell.angle_beta   90.00
_cell.angle_gamma   90.00
#
_symmetry.space_group_name_H-M   'P 1'
#
loop_
_entity.id
_entity.type
_entity.pdbx_description
1 polymer ?
#
loop_
_entity_poly.entity_id
_entity_poly.type
_entity_poly.pdbx_seq_one_letter_code
_entity_poly.pdbx_strand_id
1 'polypeptide(L)'
;MLVKTFGYAVHGITATKVIVEVNIQKGVNFFIVGLPDSAIKESQQRINAALKNNGLNMPVKHITINMAPADVRKEGSAYDLTIAMGILAASEQLKKDFLEDYAIMGELALDGEIRPIKGCLPIAIKAKQDGFKGIILPAQNAEEAAVVEGLEVYSADNLKQVIEFLNEGVGLERIQVNIRETFLNRLNEISFDFADVKGQENIKRALEIAAAGGHNVILIGPPGAGKTMLSKRMPSILPPLSLEEALETTKIHSVAGKTVKQSGLITQRPFRSPHHTISDVALVGGGNHPQPGEISLAHNGVLFLDELPEFKRTVLEVMRQPLEDRVVTISRAKFSVEYPASF
;
A
#
# COMPACT_ATOMS: atom_id res chain seq x y z
N MET A 1 32.38 3.38 11.03
CA MET A 1 32.23 2.39 9.93
C MET A 1 30.93 2.70 9.24
N LEU A 2 30.93 2.83 7.91
CA LEU A 2 29.74 3.13 7.12
C LEU A 2 29.05 1.83 6.70
N VAL A 3 27.75 1.73 6.92
CA VAL A 3 26.89 0.63 6.46
C VAL A 3 25.71 1.20 5.71
N LYS A 4 25.29 0.52 4.64
CA LYS A 4 24.10 0.88 3.88
C LYS A 4 23.03 -0.17 4.06
N THR A 5 21.81 0.27 4.30
CA THR A 5 20.58 -0.53 4.19
C THR A 5 19.62 0.17 3.24
N PHE A 6 18.69 -0.61 2.67
CA PHE A 6 17.81 -0.13 1.62
C PHE A 6 16.35 -0.25 2.03
N GLY A 7 15.62 0.86 1.89
CA GLY A 7 14.19 0.95 2.09
C GLY A 7 13.54 1.78 0.99
N TYR A 8 12.28 2.14 1.15
CA TYR A 8 11.51 2.86 0.13
C TYR A 8 10.55 3.87 0.75
N ALA A 9 10.41 5.02 0.08
CA ALA A 9 9.40 6.02 0.38
C ALA A 9 8.28 5.96 -0.66
N VAL A 10 7.04 5.84 -0.20
CA VAL A 10 5.86 5.77 -1.06
C VAL A 10 5.33 7.18 -1.32
N HIS A 11 5.17 7.51 -2.61
CA HIS A 11 4.62 8.77 -3.09
C HIS A 11 3.48 8.45 -4.06
N GLY A 12 2.25 8.71 -3.62
CA GLY A 12 1.08 8.26 -4.37
C GLY A 12 1.04 6.75 -4.46
N ILE A 13 0.99 6.22 -5.69
CA ILE A 13 1.05 4.79 -5.99
C ILE A 13 2.44 4.33 -6.48
N THR A 14 3.45 5.18 -6.33
CA THR A 14 4.84 4.89 -6.72
C THR A 14 5.74 4.82 -5.49
N ALA A 15 6.89 4.18 -5.63
CA ALA A 15 7.91 4.12 -4.58
C ALA A 15 9.25 4.63 -5.09
N THR A 16 9.99 5.29 -4.21
CA THR A 16 11.34 5.80 -4.45
C THR A 16 12.30 5.15 -3.49
N LYS A 17 13.42 4.65 -3.99
CA LYS A 17 14.46 4.03 -3.16
C LYS A 17 15.02 5.02 -2.16
N VAL A 18 15.12 4.56 -0.92
CA VAL A 18 15.76 5.27 0.18
C VAL A 18 16.98 4.48 0.62
N ILE A 19 18.14 5.11 0.54
CA ILE A 19 19.39 4.54 1.04
C ILE A 19 19.58 5.06 2.46
N VAL A 20 19.61 4.15 3.43
CA VAL A 20 19.84 4.44 4.83
C VAL A 20 21.30 4.14 5.13
N GLU A 21 22.08 5.20 5.33
CA GLU A 21 23.50 5.11 5.63
C GLU A 21 23.71 5.29 7.12
N VAL A 22 24.25 4.27 7.79
CA VAL A 22 24.53 4.28 9.22
C VAL A 22 26.03 4.37 9.44
N ASN A 23 26.45 5.39 10.18
CA ASN A 23 27.84 5.59 10.59
C ASN A 23 27.95 5.68 12.11
N ILE A 24 28.81 4.84 12.68
CA ILE A 24 29.10 4.80 14.12
C ILE A 24 30.53 5.28 14.39
N GLN A 25 30.66 6.26 15.29
CA GLN A 25 31.91 6.91 15.70
C GLN A 25 32.02 7.00 17.24
N LYS A 26 33.20 7.40 17.75
CA LYS A 26 33.39 7.68 19.19
C LYS A 26 32.55 8.90 19.62
N GLY A 27 32.06 8.88 20.85
CA GLY A 27 31.19 9.93 21.40
C GLY A 27 29.81 9.38 21.79
N VAL A 28 28.86 10.26 22.12
CA VAL A 28 27.50 9.87 22.49
C VAL A 28 26.56 10.89 21.85
N ASN A 29 25.86 10.50 20.78
CA ASN A 29 24.79 11.27 20.14
C ASN A 29 24.06 10.37 19.14
N PHE A 30 22.82 10.73 18.80
CA PHE A 30 22.04 10.04 17.78
C PHE A 30 21.40 11.06 16.85
N PHE A 31 21.70 10.98 15.56
CA PHE A 31 21.19 11.91 14.56
C PHE A 31 20.56 11.15 13.39
N ILE A 32 19.37 11.57 12.98
CA ILE A 32 18.75 11.16 11.72
C ILE A 32 18.61 12.39 10.82
N VAL A 33 19.16 12.33 9.62
CA VAL A 33 19.17 13.42 8.63
C VAL A 33 18.64 12.93 7.28
N GLY A 34 18.22 13.86 6.40
CA GLY A 34 17.62 13.52 5.10
C GLY A 34 16.09 13.66 5.05
N LEU A 35 15.56 14.73 5.67
CA LEU A 35 14.13 15.05 5.80
C LEU A 35 13.24 13.97 6.45
N PRO A 36 13.61 13.43 7.63
CA PRO A 36 12.71 12.58 8.41
C PRO A 36 11.58 13.40 9.06
N ASP A 37 10.38 12.83 9.10
CA ASP A 37 9.29 13.35 9.92
C ASP A 37 9.50 13.07 11.42
N SER A 38 8.54 13.47 12.26
CA SER A 38 8.61 13.23 13.72
C SER A 38 8.58 11.75 14.07
N ALA A 39 7.79 10.94 13.35
CA ALA A 39 7.68 9.51 13.62
C ALA A 39 9.01 8.78 13.41
N ILE A 40 9.78 9.14 12.37
CA ILE A 40 11.12 8.59 12.14
C ILE A 40 12.11 9.09 13.20
N LYS A 41 12.01 10.35 13.65
CA LYS A 41 12.88 10.85 14.72
C LYS A 41 12.67 10.08 16.04
N GLU A 42 11.45 9.63 16.30
CA GLU A 42 11.12 8.78 17.46
C GLU A 42 11.59 7.32 17.30
N SER A 43 12.01 6.90 16.10
CA SER A 43 12.54 5.54 15.85
C SER A 43 13.70 5.20 16.78
N GLN A 44 14.49 6.18 17.22
CA GLN A 44 15.57 5.95 18.18
C GLN A 44 15.08 5.22 19.44
N GLN A 45 13.97 5.67 20.01
CA GLN A 45 13.42 5.13 21.26
C GLN A 45 12.85 3.73 21.02
N ARG A 46 12.12 3.54 19.91
CA ARG A 46 11.53 2.25 19.54
C ARG A 46 12.60 1.20 19.26
N ILE A 47 13.60 1.52 18.44
CA ILE A 47 14.71 0.63 18.11
C ILE A 47 15.50 0.28 19.37
N ASN A 48 15.80 1.25 20.24
CA ASN A 48 16.52 0.98 21.48
C ASN A 48 15.77 -0.01 22.38
N ALA A 49 14.45 0.18 22.56
CA ALA A 49 13.63 -0.74 23.34
C ALA A 49 13.58 -2.14 22.70
N ALA A 50 13.32 -2.20 21.39
CA ALA A 50 13.26 -3.45 20.63
C ALA A 50 14.55 -4.25 20.72
N LEU A 51 15.70 -3.60 20.52
CA LEU A 51 17.01 -4.25 20.65
C LEU A 51 17.23 -4.82 22.05
N LYS A 52 17.01 -4.01 23.09
CA LYS A 52 17.20 -4.43 24.49
C LYS A 52 16.30 -5.61 24.87
N ASN A 53 15.03 -5.56 24.51
CA ASN A 53 14.06 -6.62 24.81
C ASN A 53 14.35 -7.92 24.06
N ASN A 54 15.16 -7.88 23.01
CA ASN A 54 15.60 -9.04 22.25
C ASN A 54 17.02 -9.50 22.58
N GLY A 55 17.63 -8.98 23.66
CA GLY A 55 18.98 -9.37 24.07
C GLY A 55 20.10 -8.80 23.21
N LEU A 56 19.80 -7.78 22.39
CA LEU A 56 20.74 -7.08 21.52
C LEU A 56 21.17 -5.76 22.16
N ASN A 57 22.35 -5.27 21.77
CA ASN A 57 22.89 -4.06 22.35
C ASN A 57 22.68 -2.86 21.43
N MET A 58 22.06 -1.80 21.95
CA MET A 58 22.13 -0.48 21.33
C MET A 58 23.51 0.14 21.65
N PRO A 59 24.38 0.41 20.67
CA PRO A 59 25.72 0.92 20.94
C PRO A 59 25.66 2.34 21.54
N VAL A 60 26.30 2.53 22.70
CA VAL A 60 26.47 3.86 23.32
C VAL A 60 27.62 4.60 22.62
N LYS A 61 27.35 5.03 21.39
CA LYS A 61 28.32 5.67 20.49
C LYS A 61 27.69 6.88 19.79
N HIS A 62 28.47 7.63 19.02
CA HIS A 62 27.94 8.65 18.13
C HIS A 62 27.39 7.96 16.87
N ILE A 63 26.06 7.94 16.71
CA ILE A 63 25.36 7.30 15.59
C ILE A 63 24.77 8.38 14.69
N THR A 64 25.13 8.34 13.41
CA THR A 64 24.52 9.19 12.38
C THR A 64 23.86 8.32 11.34
N ILE A 65 22.59 8.58 11.09
CA ILE A 65 21.77 7.92 10.07
C ILE A 65 21.42 8.97 9.02
N ASN A 66 21.92 8.78 7.81
CA ASN A 66 21.60 9.62 6.67
C ASN A 66 20.62 8.88 5.75
N MET A 67 19.50 9.51 5.40
CA MET A 67 18.48 8.94 4.51
C MET A 67 18.49 9.67 3.16
N ALA A 68 19.09 9.06 2.15
CA ALA A 68 19.16 9.60 0.79
C ALA A 68 18.01 9.08 -0.08
N PRO A 69 17.49 9.85 -1.05
CA PRO A 69 17.94 11.20 -1.44
C PRO A 69 17.30 12.30 -0.58
N ALA A 70 18.02 13.39 -0.29
CA ALA A 70 17.65 14.36 0.74
C ALA A 70 16.47 15.30 0.36
N ASP A 71 16.09 15.34 -0.91
CA ASP A 71 14.95 16.07 -1.48
C ASP A 71 13.63 15.31 -1.31
N VAL A 72 13.70 13.99 -1.10
CA VAL A 72 12.55 13.15 -0.84
C VAL A 72 12.26 13.11 0.65
N ARG A 73 11.02 13.41 1.04
CA ARG A 73 10.57 13.33 2.43
C ARG A 73 10.30 11.88 2.82
N LYS A 74 10.76 11.47 4.00
CA LYS A 74 10.50 10.12 4.55
C LYS A 74 9.53 10.28 5.70
N GLU A 75 8.47 9.49 5.68
CA GLU A 75 7.36 9.63 6.62
C GLU A 75 6.97 8.26 7.21
N GLY A 76 6.54 8.28 8.46
CA GLY A 76 6.08 7.11 9.19
C GLY A 76 7.19 6.22 9.77
N SER A 77 6.76 5.22 10.53
CA SER A 77 7.59 4.26 11.30
C SER A 77 8.15 3.09 10.47
N ALA A 78 7.84 3.02 9.17
CA ALA A 78 8.16 1.88 8.32
C ALA A 78 9.67 1.59 8.14
N TYR A 79 10.52 2.54 8.52
CA TYR A 79 11.98 2.44 8.42
C TYR A 79 12.64 1.89 9.70
N ASP A 80 11.88 1.65 10.77
CA ASP A 80 12.44 1.23 12.05
C ASP A 80 13.31 -0.03 11.88
N LEU A 81 12.81 -1.04 11.17
CA LEU A 81 13.56 -2.27 10.87
C LEU A 81 14.79 -1.99 9.99
N THR A 82 14.64 -1.19 8.94
CA THR A 82 15.73 -0.82 8.01
C THR A 82 16.90 -0.14 8.75
N ILE A 83 16.56 0.76 9.67
CA ILE A 83 17.53 1.50 10.50
C ILE A 83 18.16 0.57 11.53
N ALA A 84 17.36 -0.27 12.20
CA ALA A 84 17.86 -1.23 13.19
C ALA A 84 18.90 -2.19 12.59
N MET A 85 18.65 -2.72 11.40
CA MET A 85 19.61 -3.58 10.68
C MET A 85 20.92 -2.85 10.38
N GLY A 86 20.83 -1.59 9.94
CA GLY A 86 22.02 -0.77 9.70
C GLY A 86 22.84 -0.50 10.96
N ILE A 87 22.18 -0.26 12.11
CA ILE A 87 22.84 -0.09 13.41
C ILE A 87 23.52 -1.39 13.86
N LEU A 88 22.84 -2.53 13.74
CA LEU A 88 23.41 -3.83 14.13
C LEU A 88 24.62 -4.20 13.26
N ALA A 89 24.53 -4.01 11.96
CA ALA A 89 25.65 -4.23 11.05
C ALA A 89 26.81 -3.23 11.27
N ALA A 90 26.53 -1.95 11.54
CA ALA A 90 27.57 -0.96 11.84
C ALA A 90 28.23 -1.18 13.21
N SER A 91 27.58 -1.92 14.10
CA SER A 91 28.11 -2.31 15.42
C SER A 91 28.65 -3.74 15.47
N GLU A 92 28.80 -4.40 14.31
CA GLU A 92 29.37 -5.75 14.17
C GLU A 92 28.56 -6.85 14.89
N GLN A 93 27.28 -6.58 15.17
CA GLN A 93 26.32 -7.55 15.72
C GLN A 93 25.57 -8.32 14.61
N LEU A 94 25.77 -7.93 13.34
CA LEU A 94 25.13 -8.52 12.16
C LEU A 94 26.15 -8.62 11.03
N LYS A 95 26.15 -9.75 10.31
CA LYS A 95 26.91 -9.91 9.07
C LYS A 95 26.36 -9.00 7.97
N LYS A 96 27.23 -8.60 7.05
CA LYS A 96 26.90 -7.62 6.00
C LYS A 96 26.68 -8.25 4.63
N ASP A 97 27.09 -9.50 4.49
CA ASP A 97 27.23 -10.20 3.20
C ASP A 97 25.93 -10.17 2.39
N PHE A 98 24.78 -10.26 3.06
CA PHE A 98 23.46 -10.25 2.42
C PHE A 98 22.72 -8.92 2.52
N LEU A 99 23.22 -7.97 3.32
CA LEU A 99 22.46 -6.78 3.68
C LEU A 99 22.18 -5.86 2.48
N GLU A 100 23.08 -5.84 1.50
CA GLU A 100 22.95 -5.03 0.29
C GLU A 100 22.07 -5.68 -0.80
N ASP A 101 21.84 -6.99 -0.70
CA ASP A 101 21.04 -7.77 -1.68
C ASP A 101 19.53 -7.62 -1.47
N TYR A 102 19.11 -7.18 -0.28
CA TYR A 102 17.71 -7.10 0.13
C TYR A 102 17.28 -5.68 0.46
N ALA A 103 16.05 -5.35 0.04
CA ALA A 103 15.31 -4.26 0.62
C ALA A 103 14.64 -4.71 1.93
N ILE A 104 14.62 -3.87 2.96
CA ILE A 104 14.10 -4.23 4.28
C ILE A 104 13.18 -3.13 4.75
N MET A 105 11.92 -3.45 5.09
CA MET A 105 10.93 -2.49 5.57
C MET A 105 10.08 -3.11 6.68
N GLY A 106 9.67 -2.31 7.67
CA GLY A 106 8.85 -2.74 8.79
C GLY A 106 8.86 -1.75 9.94
N GLU A 107 7.71 -1.56 10.60
CA GLU A 107 7.65 -0.85 11.89
C GLU A 107 8.08 -1.81 13.00
N LEU A 108 8.89 -1.33 13.95
CA LEU A 108 9.27 -2.13 15.12
C LEU A 108 8.44 -1.71 16.32
N ALA A 109 7.75 -2.68 16.92
CA ALA A 109 7.22 -2.56 18.27
C ALA A 109 8.37 -2.60 19.29
N LEU A 110 8.08 -2.16 20.53
CA LEU A 110 9.09 -2.05 21.59
C LEU A 110 9.65 -3.41 22.03
N ASP A 111 8.95 -4.51 21.76
CA ASP A 111 9.35 -5.89 22.04
C ASP A 111 10.02 -6.59 20.83
N GLY A 112 10.14 -5.88 19.70
CA GLY A 112 10.74 -6.40 18.46
C GLY A 112 9.78 -7.13 17.54
N GLU A 113 8.47 -7.14 17.80
CA GLU A 113 7.47 -7.50 16.79
C GLU A 113 7.56 -6.54 15.59
N ILE A 114 7.43 -7.10 14.38
CA ILE A 114 7.44 -6.33 13.13
C ILE A 114 5.99 -6.11 12.69
N ARG A 115 5.59 -4.84 12.64
CA ARG A 115 4.23 -4.42 12.27
C ARG A 115 4.10 -4.08 10.79
N PRO A 116 2.88 -4.27 10.23
CA PRO A 116 2.63 -4.02 8.83
C PRO A 116 2.82 -2.56 8.42
N ILE A 117 3.27 -2.39 7.19
CA ILE A 117 3.46 -1.10 6.53
C ILE A 117 2.41 -0.89 5.44
N LYS A 118 2.24 0.36 5.00
CA LYS A 118 1.38 0.73 3.87
C LYS A 118 2.20 0.81 2.59
N GLY A 119 1.55 0.58 1.45
CA GLY A 119 2.19 0.71 0.13
C GLY A 119 3.21 -0.39 -0.18
N CYS A 120 3.01 -1.59 0.36
CA CYS A 120 3.90 -2.74 0.18
C CYS A 120 4.08 -3.11 -1.30
N LEU A 121 3.00 -3.19 -2.08
CA LEU A 121 3.07 -3.55 -3.49
C LEU A 121 3.90 -2.56 -4.34
N PRO A 122 3.66 -1.23 -4.30
CA PRO A 122 4.55 -0.25 -4.94
C PRO A 122 6.03 -0.41 -4.56
N ILE A 123 6.31 -0.70 -3.28
CA ILE A 123 7.67 -0.93 -2.78
C ILE A 123 8.29 -2.17 -3.43
N ALA A 124 7.58 -3.30 -3.45
CA ALA A 124 8.05 -4.54 -4.05
C ALA A 124 8.29 -4.39 -5.57
N ILE A 125 7.38 -3.74 -6.29
CA ILE A 125 7.55 -3.45 -7.72
C ILE A 125 8.83 -2.64 -7.96
N LYS A 126 9.05 -1.60 -7.15
CA LYS A 126 10.25 -0.77 -7.29
C LYS A 126 11.53 -1.52 -6.89
N ALA A 127 11.49 -2.34 -5.85
CA ALA A 127 12.62 -3.17 -5.44
C ALA A 127 13.08 -4.12 -6.54
N LYS A 128 12.13 -4.77 -7.24
CA LYS A 128 12.43 -5.56 -8.44
C LYS A 128 13.09 -4.72 -9.53
N GLN A 129 12.52 -3.54 -9.85
CA GLN A 129 13.06 -2.66 -10.89
C GLN A 129 14.48 -2.17 -10.57
N ASP A 130 14.77 -1.95 -9.29
CA ASP A 130 16.07 -1.51 -8.82
C ASP A 130 17.10 -2.66 -8.70
N GLY A 131 16.70 -3.89 -9.03
CA GLY A 131 17.58 -5.05 -9.16
C GLY A 131 17.89 -5.78 -7.85
N PHE A 132 17.10 -5.59 -6.80
CA PHE A 132 17.28 -6.33 -5.55
C PHE A 132 16.96 -7.82 -5.75
N LYS A 133 17.71 -8.68 -5.05
CA LYS A 133 17.45 -10.13 -5.03
C LYS A 133 16.10 -10.40 -4.38
N GLY A 134 15.82 -9.71 -3.28
CA GLY A 134 14.56 -9.85 -2.57
C GLY A 134 14.20 -8.68 -1.66
N ILE A 135 13.11 -8.86 -0.93
CA ILE A 135 12.61 -7.93 0.06
C ILE A 135 12.19 -8.67 1.32
N ILE A 136 12.52 -8.09 2.49
CA ILE A 136 12.11 -8.57 3.81
C ILE A 136 11.02 -7.62 4.34
N LEU A 137 9.86 -8.20 4.66
CA LEU A 137 8.65 -7.47 5.01
C LEU A 137 7.95 -8.07 6.24
N PRO A 138 7.06 -7.31 6.90
CA PRO A 138 6.15 -7.85 7.90
C PRO A 138 5.33 -9.01 7.30
N ALA A 139 5.05 -10.05 8.09
CA ALA A 139 4.32 -11.22 7.60
C ALA A 139 2.98 -10.88 6.93
N GLN A 140 2.24 -9.90 7.47
CA GLN A 140 0.94 -9.49 6.93
C GLN A 140 1.04 -8.73 5.58
N ASN A 141 2.24 -8.30 5.19
CA ASN A 141 2.50 -7.64 3.92
C ASN A 141 3.09 -8.59 2.86
N ALA A 142 3.58 -9.76 3.25
CA ALA A 142 4.39 -10.60 2.39
C ALA A 142 3.58 -11.19 1.21
N GLU A 143 2.35 -11.65 1.43
CA GLU A 143 1.48 -12.14 0.35
C GLU A 143 1.21 -11.06 -0.71
N GLU A 144 1.06 -9.80 -0.29
CA GLU A 144 0.82 -8.68 -1.18
C GLU A 144 2.05 -8.37 -2.06
N ALA A 145 3.26 -8.45 -1.49
CA ALA A 145 4.49 -8.25 -2.26
C ALA A 145 4.82 -9.45 -3.16
N ALA A 146 4.45 -10.67 -2.75
CA ALA A 146 4.78 -11.91 -3.47
C ALA A 146 4.10 -12.03 -4.84
N VAL A 147 3.14 -11.16 -5.15
CA VAL A 147 2.56 -11.03 -6.50
C VAL A 147 3.54 -10.43 -7.52
N VAL A 148 4.68 -9.90 -7.07
CA VAL A 148 5.71 -9.35 -7.95
C VAL A 148 6.62 -10.48 -8.43
N GLU A 149 6.38 -10.97 -9.65
CA GLU A 149 7.19 -12.03 -10.25
C GLU A 149 8.67 -11.62 -10.34
N GLY A 150 9.57 -12.54 -9.98
CA GLY A 150 11.02 -12.33 -10.08
C GLY A 150 11.65 -11.55 -8.92
N LEU A 151 10.92 -11.32 -7.83
CA LEU A 151 11.45 -10.80 -6.57
C LEU A 151 11.28 -11.86 -5.47
N GLU A 152 12.33 -12.12 -4.68
CA GLU A 152 12.20 -13.02 -3.52
C GLU A 152 11.55 -12.26 -2.35
N VAL A 153 10.40 -12.71 -1.88
CA VAL A 153 9.68 -12.06 -0.77
C VAL A 153 9.79 -12.91 0.48
N TYR A 154 10.33 -12.33 1.55
CA TYR A 154 10.50 -12.97 2.84
C TYR A 154 9.61 -12.31 3.89
N SER A 155 8.87 -13.14 4.63
CA SER A 155 7.99 -12.71 5.74
C SER A 155 8.72 -12.79 7.07
N ALA A 156 8.65 -11.72 7.85
CA ALA A 156 9.17 -11.66 9.21
C ALA A 156 8.08 -11.18 10.19
N ASP A 157 7.92 -11.90 11.30
CA ASP A 157 7.07 -11.53 12.43
C ASP A 157 7.84 -10.74 13.49
N ASN A 158 9.14 -10.96 13.60
CA ASN A 158 9.97 -10.33 14.61
C ASN A 158 11.41 -10.12 14.18
N LEU A 159 12.09 -9.24 14.92
CA LEU A 159 13.46 -8.82 14.67
C LEU A 159 14.47 -9.98 14.64
N LYS A 160 14.29 -11.02 15.45
CA LYS A 160 15.25 -12.14 15.55
C LYS A 160 15.29 -12.96 14.26
N GLN A 161 14.14 -13.24 13.66
CA GLN A 161 14.08 -13.96 12.38
C GLN A 161 14.87 -13.26 11.28
N VAL A 162 14.79 -11.92 11.22
CA VAL A 162 15.56 -11.12 10.24
C VAL A 162 17.06 -11.22 10.48
N ILE A 163 17.48 -11.20 11.75
CA ILE A 163 18.89 -11.31 12.14
C ILE A 163 19.45 -12.70 11.80
N GLU A 164 18.71 -13.76 12.14
CA GLU A 164 19.06 -15.15 11.81
C GLU A 164 19.24 -15.32 10.30
N PHE A 165 18.32 -14.79 9.51
CA PHE A 165 18.40 -14.86 8.05
C PHE A 165 19.61 -14.14 7.48
N LEU A 166 19.90 -12.92 7.95
CA LEU A 166 21.03 -12.16 7.45
C LEU A 166 22.39 -12.72 7.92
N ASN A 167 22.43 -13.45 9.03
CA ASN A 167 23.66 -14.06 9.55
C ASN A 167 23.93 -15.47 8.97
N GLU A 168 22.89 -16.26 8.78
CA GLU A 168 22.99 -17.71 8.53
C GLU A 168 22.22 -18.17 7.29
N GLY A 169 21.39 -17.31 6.70
CA GLY A 169 20.55 -17.67 5.54
C GLY A 169 19.33 -18.53 5.90
N VAL A 170 18.97 -18.62 7.18
CA VAL A 170 17.85 -19.43 7.71
C VAL A 170 16.89 -18.60 8.56
N GLY A 171 15.68 -19.09 8.84
CA GLY A 171 14.76 -18.45 9.78
C GLY A 171 13.69 -17.55 9.16
N LEU A 172 13.79 -17.21 7.88
CA LEU A 172 12.69 -16.59 7.12
C LEU A 172 12.11 -17.54 6.08
N GLU A 173 10.79 -17.57 6.00
CA GLU A 173 10.07 -18.27 4.95
C GLU A 173 9.99 -17.40 3.69
N ARG A 174 10.29 -18.00 2.54
CA ARG A 174 10.06 -17.36 1.25
C ARG A 174 8.61 -17.57 0.85
N ILE A 175 7.86 -16.49 0.74
CA ILE A 175 6.48 -16.53 0.26
C ILE A 175 6.47 -16.64 -1.25
N GLN A 176 5.76 -17.65 -1.75
CA GLN A 176 5.49 -17.83 -3.17
C GLN A 176 3.99 -17.84 -3.38
N VAL A 177 3.51 -16.92 -4.22
CA VAL A 177 2.09 -16.84 -4.59
C VAL A 177 1.97 -17.24 -6.05
N ASN A 178 1.13 -18.24 -6.33
CA ASN A 178 0.71 -18.52 -7.69
C ASN A 178 -0.36 -17.51 -8.10
N ILE A 179 0.07 -16.38 -8.66
CA ILE A 179 -0.78 -15.25 -9.00
C ILE A 179 -1.99 -15.67 -9.83
N ARG A 180 -1.78 -16.53 -10.83
CA ARG A 180 -2.86 -16.99 -11.71
C ARG A 180 -3.88 -17.81 -10.95
N GLU A 181 -3.43 -18.74 -10.12
CA GLU A 181 -4.33 -19.59 -9.33
C GLU A 181 -5.06 -18.78 -8.26
N THR A 182 -4.37 -17.89 -7.54
CA THR A 182 -5.01 -16.98 -6.57
C THR A 182 -6.03 -16.08 -7.25
N PHE A 183 -5.70 -15.55 -8.43
CA PHE A 183 -6.61 -14.73 -9.23
C PHE A 183 -7.86 -15.53 -9.63
N LEU A 184 -7.67 -16.72 -10.22
CA LEU A 184 -8.75 -17.58 -10.70
C LEU A 184 -9.66 -18.09 -9.57
N ASN A 185 -9.09 -18.52 -8.45
CA ASN A 185 -9.85 -19.05 -7.31
C ASN A 185 -10.79 -17.98 -6.72
N ARG A 186 -10.36 -16.72 -6.71
CA ARG A 186 -11.13 -15.60 -6.15
C ARG A 186 -12.10 -14.95 -7.13
N LEU A 187 -12.08 -15.28 -8.43
CA LEU A 187 -13.06 -14.76 -9.39
C LEU A 187 -14.50 -15.14 -9.00
N ASN A 188 -14.68 -16.27 -8.31
CA ASN A 188 -15.99 -16.79 -7.93
C ASN A 188 -16.51 -16.31 -6.57
N GLU A 189 -15.73 -15.54 -5.79
CA GLU A 189 -16.10 -15.09 -4.44
C GLU A 189 -17.07 -13.89 -4.45
N ILE A 190 -18.09 -13.91 -5.29
CA ILE A 190 -18.99 -12.77 -5.47
C ILE A 190 -19.94 -12.63 -4.28
N SER A 191 -19.88 -11.50 -3.58
CA SER A 191 -20.75 -11.23 -2.42
C SER A 191 -22.22 -10.97 -2.78
N PHE A 192 -22.47 -10.35 -3.94
CA PHE A 192 -23.80 -10.06 -4.46
C PHE A 192 -23.85 -10.36 -5.96
N ASP A 193 -24.55 -11.42 -6.33
CA ASP A 193 -24.69 -11.84 -7.73
C ASP A 193 -25.89 -11.17 -8.41
N PHE A 194 -25.69 -10.65 -9.62
CA PHE A 194 -26.74 -10.10 -10.46
C PHE A 194 -27.74 -11.16 -10.94
N ALA A 195 -27.32 -12.43 -11.02
CA ALA A 195 -28.20 -13.56 -11.35
C ALA A 195 -29.35 -13.73 -10.34
N ASP A 196 -29.18 -13.27 -9.10
CA ASP A 196 -30.21 -13.32 -8.05
C ASP A 196 -31.38 -12.36 -8.30
N VAL A 197 -31.22 -11.38 -9.19
CA VAL A 197 -32.27 -10.40 -9.49
C VAL A 197 -33.39 -11.10 -10.24
N LYS A 198 -34.60 -11.09 -9.69
CA LYS A 198 -35.79 -11.67 -10.34
C LYS A 198 -36.63 -10.58 -11.04
N GLY A 199 -36.96 -10.79 -12.31
CA GLY A 199 -37.70 -9.84 -13.15
C GLY A 199 -36.86 -8.61 -13.55
N GLN A 200 -37.53 -7.48 -13.83
CA GLN A 200 -36.92 -6.23 -14.30
C GLN A 200 -36.07 -6.38 -15.58
N GLU A 201 -36.53 -7.19 -16.55
CA GLU A 201 -35.77 -7.56 -17.75
C GLU A 201 -35.22 -6.35 -18.54
N ASN A 202 -36.01 -5.27 -18.66
CA ASN A 202 -35.56 -4.05 -19.33
C ASN A 202 -34.36 -3.39 -18.61
N ILE A 203 -34.37 -3.36 -17.28
CA ILE A 203 -33.30 -2.75 -16.49
C ILE A 203 -32.08 -3.67 -16.47
N LYS A 204 -32.28 -4.98 -16.35
CA LYS A 204 -31.19 -5.96 -16.49
C LYS A 204 -30.46 -5.78 -17.80
N ARG A 205 -31.21 -5.72 -18.91
CA ARG A 205 -30.63 -5.54 -20.23
C ARG A 205 -29.86 -4.23 -20.35
N ALA A 206 -30.39 -3.13 -19.79
CA ALA A 206 -29.71 -1.85 -19.80
C ALA A 206 -28.39 -1.89 -18.99
N LEU A 207 -28.40 -2.54 -17.83
CA LEU A 207 -27.21 -2.70 -16.99
C LEU A 207 -26.17 -3.64 -17.63
N GLU A 208 -26.58 -4.71 -18.29
CA GLU A 208 -25.67 -5.58 -19.07
C GLU A 208 -24.98 -4.81 -20.20
N ILE A 209 -25.73 -4.00 -20.95
CA ILE A 209 -25.17 -3.17 -22.03
C ILE A 209 -24.18 -2.15 -21.44
N ALA A 210 -24.55 -1.51 -20.33
CA ALA A 210 -23.68 -0.55 -19.66
C ALA A 210 -22.41 -1.21 -19.11
N ALA A 211 -22.51 -2.40 -18.53
CA ALA A 211 -21.39 -3.16 -18.01
C ALA A 211 -20.42 -3.57 -19.13
N ALA A 212 -20.94 -4.06 -20.26
CA ALA A 212 -20.14 -4.46 -21.41
C ALA A 212 -19.45 -3.26 -22.10
N GLY A 213 -20.12 -2.10 -22.13
CA GLY A 213 -19.61 -0.88 -22.79
C GLY A 213 -18.84 0.07 -21.88
N GLY A 214 -18.78 -0.18 -20.57
CA GLY A 214 -18.23 0.78 -19.59
C GLY A 214 -18.99 2.10 -19.57
N HIS A 215 -20.32 2.05 -19.63
CA HIS A 215 -21.18 3.23 -19.66
C HIS A 215 -21.68 3.65 -18.28
N ASN A 216 -21.80 4.96 -18.07
CA ASN A 216 -22.45 5.53 -16.91
C ASN A 216 -23.96 5.26 -16.94
N VAL A 217 -24.55 4.95 -15.77
CA VAL A 217 -25.98 4.65 -15.64
C VAL A 217 -26.63 5.57 -14.62
N ILE A 218 -27.79 6.13 -14.97
CA ILE A 218 -28.66 6.86 -14.04
C ILE A 218 -29.94 6.05 -13.85
N LEU A 219 -30.23 5.66 -12.60
CA LEU A 219 -31.45 4.94 -12.22
C LEU A 219 -32.45 5.90 -11.58
N ILE A 220 -33.59 6.11 -12.24
CA ILE A 220 -34.67 6.98 -11.77
C ILE A 220 -35.88 6.12 -11.39
N GLY A 221 -36.41 6.33 -10.19
CA GLY A 221 -37.60 5.61 -9.74
C GLY A 221 -37.95 5.87 -8.28
N PRO A 222 -39.12 5.42 -7.81
CA PRO A 222 -39.56 5.60 -6.42
C PRO A 222 -38.64 4.88 -5.42
N PRO A 223 -38.70 5.25 -4.12
CA PRO A 223 -38.05 4.48 -3.06
C PRO A 223 -38.55 3.03 -3.05
N GLY A 224 -37.68 2.10 -2.70
CA GLY A 224 -38.03 0.66 -2.65
C GLY A 224 -38.04 -0.06 -4.01
N ALA A 225 -37.83 0.63 -5.14
CA ALA A 225 -37.81 0.02 -6.48
C ALA A 225 -36.59 -0.91 -6.74
N GLY A 226 -35.68 -1.07 -5.78
CA GLY A 226 -34.52 -1.95 -5.90
C GLY A 226 -33.27 -1.30 -6.51
N LYS A 227 -33.22 0.02 -6.66
CA LYS A 227 -32.06 0.76 -7.25
C LYS A 227 -30.73 0.38 -6.59
N THR A 228 -30.63 0.56 -5.28
CA THR A 228 -29.42 0.22 -4.50
C THR A 228 -29.12 -1.29 -4.51
N MET A 229 -30.15 -2.13 -4.61
CA MET A 229 -30.01 -3.59 -4.69
C MET A 229 -29.37 -4.02 -6.02
N LEU A 230 -29.76 -3.39 -7.13
CA LEU A 230 -29.18 -3.58 -8.45
C LEU A 230 -27.76 -3.03 -8.53
N SER A 231 -27.52 -1.80 -8.05
CA SER A 231 -26.19 -1.17 -8.11
C SER A 231 -25.11 -1.99 -7.40
N LYS A 232 -25.42 -2.55 -6.22
CA LYS A 232 -24.49 -3.40 -5.46
C LYS A 232 -24.12 -4.70 -6.17
N ARG A 233 -24.92 -5.14 -7.14
CA ARG A 233 -24.69 -6.33 -7.96
C ARG A 233 -24.01 -6.03 -9.29
N MET A 234 -23.92 -4.76 -9.69
CA MET A 234 -23.25 -4.35 -10.92
C MET A 234 -21.82 -4.90 -11.07
N PRO A 235 -20.98 -4.97 -10.01
CA PRO A 235 -19.63 -5.54 -10.11
C PRO A 235 -19.58 -6.99 -10.62
N SER A 236 -20.65 -7.77 -10.42
CA SER A 236 -20.70 -9.19 -10.82
C SER A 236 -20.91 -9.41 -12.32
N ILE A 237 -21.39 -8.39 -13.05
CA ILE A 237 -21.64 -8.45 -14.50
C ILE A 237 -20.65 -7.60 -15.31
N LEU A 238 -19.76 -6.88 -14.64
CA LEU A 238 -18.64 -6.22 -15.30
C LEU A 238 -17.67 -7.26 -15.87
N PRO A 239 -16.96 -6.95 -16.97
CA PRO A 239 -15.86 -7.78 -17.42
C PRO A 239 -14.89 -8.04 -16.26
N PRO A 240 -14.38 -9.28 -16.07
CA PRO A 240 -13.43 -9.56 -14.99
C PRO A 240 -12.19 -8.67 -15.13
N LEU A 241 -11.50 -8.41 -14.01
CA LEU A 241 -10.23 -7.69 -14.05
C LEU A 241 -9.22 -8.48 -14.90
N SER A 242 -8.44 -7.78 -15.70
CA SER A 242 -7.15 -8.30 -16.17
C SER A 242 -6.15 -8.30 -15.01
N LEU A 243 -5.05 -9.04 -15.17
CA LEU A 243 -3.99 -9.05 -14.16
C LEU A 243 -3.38 -7.65 -13.95
N GLU A 244 -3.24 -6.88 -15.04
CA GLU A 244 -2.71 -5.52 -14.99
C GLU A 244 -3.64 -4.58 -14.21
N GLU A 245 -4.95 -4.61 -14.50
CA GLU A 245 -5.95 -3.85 -13.75
C GLU A 245 -6.00 -4.27 -12.27
N ALA A 246 -5.88 -5.57 -11.99
CA ALA A 246 -5.83 -6.09 -10.62
C ALA A 246 -4.62 -5.54 -9.85
N LEU A 247 -3.43 -5.51 -10.46
CA LEU A 247 -2.23 -4.92 -9.87
C LEU A 247 -2.36 -3.40 -9.68
N GLU A 248 -2.96 -2.70 -10.65
CA GLU A 248 -3.23 -1.26 -10.54
C GLU A 248 -4.17 -0.92 -9.39
N THR A 249 -5.32 -1.61 -9.32
CA THR A 249 -6.28 -1.44 -8.23
C THR A 249 -5.65 -1.81 -6.88
N THR A 250 -4.88 -2.89 -6.82
CA THR A 250 -4.20 -3.31 -5.58
C THR A 250 -3.18 -2.26 -5.11
N LYS A 251 -2.43 -1.61 -6.01
CA LYS A 251 -1.50 -0.53 -5.67
C LYS A 251 -2.20 0.62 -4.93
N ILE A 252 -3.39 1.03 -5.38
CA ILE A 252 -4.15 2.13 -4.76
C ILE A 252 -4.60 1.74 -3.34
N HIS A 253 -5.16 0.54 -3.18
CA HIS A 253 -5.67 0.09 -1.89
C HIS A 253 -4.53 -0.23 -0.91
N SER A 254 -3.37 -0.64 -1.40
CA SER A 254 -2.15 -0.85 -0.62
C SER A 254 -1.68 0.44 0.05
N VAL A 255 -1.63 1.53 -0.72
CA VAL A 255 -1.28 2.87 -0.20
C VAL A 255 -2.31 3.35 0.80
N ALA A 256 -3.60 3.09 0.55
CA ALA A 256 -4.68 3.38 1.48
C ALA A 256 -4.66 2.51 2.75
N GLY A 257 -3.82 1.46 2.81
CA GLY A 257 -3.76 0.50 3.92
C GLY A 257 -4.99 -0.40 4.03
N LYS A 258 -5.72 -0.61 2.93
CA LYS A 258 -6.95 -1.43 2.89
C LYS A 258 -6.68 -2.90 2.50
N THR A 259 -5.50 -3.23 1.97
CA THR A 259 -5.13 -4.59 1.51
C THR A 259 -4.81 -5.57 2.64
N VAL A 260 -4.38 -5.08 3.81
CA VAL A 260 -3.94 -5.92 4.95
C VAL A 260 -5.06 -6.87 5.44
N LYS A 261 -6.33 -6.56 5.17
CA LYS A 261 -7.48 -7.41 5.53
C LYS A 261 -7.95 -8.37 4.42
N GLN A 262 -7.43 -8.22 3.19
CA GLN A 262 -7.92 -8.92 2.00
C GLN A 262 -6.90 -9.92 1.43
N SER A 263 -5.81 -10.20 2.15
CA SER A 263 -4.81 -11.23 1.82
C SER A 263 -4.31 -11.13 0.37
N GLY A 264 -3.62 -10.02 0.04
CA GLY A 264 -2.92 -9.88 -1.25
C GLY A 264 -3.72 -9.16 -2.35
N LEU A 265 -3.87 -9.82 -3.50
CA LEU A 265 -4.34 -9.21 -4.77
C LEU A 265 -5.86 -8.96 -4.77
N ILE A 266 -6.27 -7.78 -5.21
CA ILE A 266 -7.68 -7.45 -5.49
C ILE A 266 -8.08 -8.07 -6.83
N THR A 267 -9.00 -9.02 -6.78
CA THR A 267 -9.46 -9.80 -7.94
C THR A 267 -10.88 -9.44 -8.39
N GLN A 268 -11.61 -8.69 -7.56
CA GLN A 268 -12.97 -8.24 -7.85
C GLN A 268 -13.01 -6.74 -8.14
N ARG A 269 -13.92 -6.37 -9.04
CA ARG A 269 -14.24 -4.98 -9.38
C ARG A 269 -14.68 -4.25 -8.08
N PRO A 270 -13.95 -3.22 -7.62
CA PRO A 270 -14.30 -2.51 -6.40
C PRO A 270 -15.69 -1.87 -6.50
N PHE A 271 -16.43 -1.85 -5.40
CA PHE A 271 -17.68 -1.09 -5.30
C PHE A 271 -17.56 -0.07 -4.18
N ARG A 272 -17.71 1.21 -4.51
CA ARG A 272 -17.68 2.32 -3.55
C ARG A 272 -19.03 3.02 -3.53
N SER A 273 -19.53 3.28 -2.33
CA SER A 273 -20.84 3.90 -2.10
C SER A 273 -20.71 4.96 -1.01
N PRO A 274 -20.04 6.10 -1.31
CA PRO A 274 -19.91 7.18 -0.34
C PRO A 274 -21.29 7.71 0.07
N HIS A 275 -21.42 8.12 1.32
CA HIS A 275 -22.63 8.79 1.81
C HIS A 275 -22.70 10.23 1.26
N HIS A 276 -23.89 10.78 1.04
CA HIS A 276 -24.08 12.14 0.48
C HIS A 276 -23.47 13.27 1.34
N THR A 277 -23.13 12.98 2.61
CA THR A 277 -22.43 13.90 3.52
C THR A 277 -20.89 13.89 3.36
N ILE A 278 -20.35 13.15 2.39
CA ILE A 278 -18.92 13.09 2.12
C ILE A 278 -18.33 14.48 1.85
N SER A 279 -17.10 14.69 2.28
CA SER A 279 -16.35 15.91 2.00
C SER A 279 -15.61 15.81 0.66
N ASP A 280 -15.32 16.95 0.03
CA ASP A 280 -14.54 17.03 -1.20
C ASP A 280 -13.20 16.26 -1.07
N VAL A 281 -12.53 16.39 0.09
CA VAL A 281 -11.25 15.72 0.39
C VAL A 281 -11.41 14.21 0.53
N ALA A 282 -12.50 13.71 1.10
CA ALA A 282 -12.72 12.26 1.21
C ALA A 282 -13.10 11.63 -0.13
N LEU A 283 -13.80 12.36 -0.99
CA LEU A 283 -14.20 11.87 -2.32
C LEU A 283 -13.01 11.83 -3.29
N VAL A 284 -12.29 12.94 -3.45
CA VAL A 284 -11.12 13.05 -4.34
C VAL A 284 -9.91 12.36 -3.77
N GLY A 285 -9.73 12.50 -2.46
CA GLY A 285 -8.47 12.25 -1.79
C GLY A 285 -7.80 13.55 -1.37
N GLY A 286 -6.77 13.40 -0.53
CA GLY A 286 -6.01 14.53 0.00
C GLY A 286 -5.54 14.28 1.42
N GLY A 287 -5.55 15.34 2.24
CA GLY A 287 -4.89 15.38 3.54
C GLY A 287 -3.51 16.04 3.47
N ASN A 288 -2.80 16.03 4.60
CA ASN A 288 -1.41 16.50 4.69
C ASN A 288 -0.49 15.65 3.81
N HIS A 289 -0.78 14.34 3.74
CA HIS A 289 -0.17 13.40 2.83
C HIS A 289 -1.27 12.94 1.88
N PRO A 290 -1.12 13.14 0.56
CA PRO A 290 -2.18 12.90 -0.39
C PRO A 290 -2.46 11.41 -0.36
N GLN A 291 -3.65 11.04 0.08
CA GLN A 291 -4.16 9.68 0.07
C GLN A 291 -5.23 9.58 -1.02
N PRO A 292 -5.41 8.40 -1.64
CA PRO A 292 -6.49 8.20 -2.61
C PRO A 292 -7.86 8.36 -1.94
N GLY A 293 -8.77 9.05 -2.61
CA GLY A 293 -10.17 9.18 -2.18
C GLY A 293 -11.06 8.04 -2.66
N GLU A 294 -12.36 8.14 -2.37
CA GLU A 294 -13.37 7.17 -2.80
C GLU A 294 -13.42 6.99 -4.32
N ILE A 295 -13.14 8.04 -5.10
CA ILE A 295 -13.05 7.97 -6.56
C ILE A 295 -11.93 7.02 -7.00
N SER A 296 -10.70 7.25 -6.56
CA SER A 296 -9.56 6.39 -6.92
C SER A 296 -9.68 4.99 -6.34
N LEU A 297 -10.33 4.84 -5.18
CA LEU A 297 -10.63 3.54 -4.59
C LEU A 297 -11.70 2.75 -5.35
N ALA A 298 -12.48 3.41 -6.21
CA ALA A 298 -13.43 2.81 -7.13
C ALA A 298 -12.80 2.46 -8.49
N HIS A 299 -11.53 2.77 -8.70
CA HIS A 299 -10.84 2.53 -9.96
C HIS A 299 -10.91 1.06 -10.41
N ASN A 300 -11.15 0.88 -11.71
CA ASN A 300 -11.49 -0.36 -12.39
C ASN A 300 -12.74 -1.02 -11.81
N GLY A 301 -13.65 -0.26 -11.20
CA GLY A 301 -14.80 -0.78 -10.47
C GLY A 301 -16.06 0.03 -10.72
N VAL A 302 -16.80 0.32 -9.65
CA VAL A 302 -18.05 1.10 -9.69
C VAL A 302 -18.06 2.10 -8.53
N LEU A 303 -18.28 3.37 -8.86
CA LEU A 303 -18.64 4.41 -7.89
C LEU A 303 -20.16 4.64 -7.92
N PHE A 304 -20.84 4.25 -6.85
CA PHE A 304 -22.29 4.41 -6.71
C PHE A 304 -22.62 5.62 -5.82
N LEU A 305 -23.44 6.51 -6.35
CA LEU A 305 -23.92 7.71 -5.65
C LEU A 305 -25.42 7.58 -5.42
N ASP A 306 -25.80 7.08 -4.23
CA ASP A 306 -27.20 6.98 -3.86
C ASP A 306 -27.76 8.36 -3.54
N GLU A 307 -29.00 8.64 -3.94
CA GLU A 307 -29.62 9.95 -3.71
C GLU A 307 -28.77 11.12 -4.26
N LEU A 308 -28.29 10.98 -5.51
CA LEU A 308 -27.42 11.97 -6.18
C LEU A 308 -27.81 13.46 -5.95
N PRO A 309 -29.10 13.85 -5.96
CA PRO A 309 -29.49 15.25 -5.69
C PRO A 309 -29.16 15.77 -4.29
N GLU A 310 -28.95 14.90 -3.30
CA GLU A 310 -28.62 15.27 -1.91
C GLU A 310 -27.13 15.59 -1.72
N PHE A 311 -26.28 15.25 -2.69
CA PHE A 311 -24.86 15.60 -2.63
C PHE A 311 -24.67 17.11 -2.75
N LYS A 312 -23.71 17.63 -1.99
CA LYS A 312 -23.30 19.04 -2.11
C LYS A 312 -22.81 19.30 -3.54
N ARG A 313 -23.22 20.44 -4.11
CA ARG A 313 -22.81 20.84 -5.47
C ARG A 313 -21.29 20.80 -5.66
N THR A 314 -20.51 21.27 -4.69
CA THR A 314 -19.04 21.26 -4.75
C THR A 314 -18.46 19.87 -4.96
N VAL A 315 -19.02 18.86 -4.29
CA VAL A 315 -18.63 17.46 -4.40
C VAL A 315 -18.88 16.94 -5.81
N LEU A 316 -20.02 17.29 -6.41
CA LEU A 316 -20.38 16.88 -7.77
C LEU A 316 -19.50 17.54 -8.84
N GLU A 317 -19.24 18.85 -8.72
CA GLU A 317 -18.40 19.60 -9.67
C GLU A 317 -16.98 19.04 -9.72
N VAL A 318 -16.47 18.59 -8.56
CA VAL A 318 -15.14 18.01 -8.42
C VAL A 318 -15.00 16.64 -9.10
N MET A 319 -16.10 15.93 -9.36
CA MET A 319 -16.08 14.67 -10.13
C MET A 319 -15.95 14.87 -11.65
N ARG A 320 -16.14 16.10 -12.15
CA ARG A 320 -16.12 16.35 -13.59
C ARG A 320 -14.78 15.93 -14.22
N GLN A 321 -13.66 16.36 -13.64
CA GLN A 321 -12.35 16.01 -14.15
C GLN A 321 -12.09 14.49 -14.11
N PRO A 322 -12.34 13.76 -13.00
CA PRO A 322 -12.20 12.31 -12.98
C PRO A 322 -13.05 11.57 -14.02
N LEU A 323 -14.26 12.05 -14.33
CA LEU A 323 -15.12 11.44 -15.35
C LEU A 323 -14.60 11.64 -16.78
N GLU A 324 -13.88 12.73 -17.03
CA GLU A 324 -13.33 13.08 -18.35
C GLU A 324 -11.92 12.46 -18.55
N ASP A 325 -11.01 12.73 -17.62
CA ASP A 325 -9.59 12.39 -17.73
C ASP A 325 -9.26 11.00 -17.16
N ARG A 326 -10.19 10.39 -16.41
CA ARG A 326 -9.99 9.12 -15.68
C ARG A 326 -8.82 9.16 -14.69
N VAL A 327 -8.42 10.36 -14.26
CA VAL A 327 -7.34 10.59 -13.30
C VAL A 327 -7.74 11.70 -12.34
N VAL A 328 -7.30 11.56 -11.09
CA VAL A 328 -7.39 12.58 -10.05
C VAL A 328 -6.00 13.13 -9.79
N THR A 329 -5.82 14.44 -9.96
CA THR A 329 -4.56 15.12 -9.62
C THR A 329 -4.69 15.87 -8.31
N ILE A 330 -3.89 15.49 -7.30
CA ILE A 330 -3.85 16.15 -6.00
C ILE A 330 -2.58 16.99 -5.92
N SER A 331 -2.71 18.28 -6.18
CA SER A 331 -1.63 19.26 -6.04
C SER A 331 -1.61 19.89 -4.65
N ARG A 332 -0.42 19.96 -4.04
CA ARG A 332 -0.13 20.68 -2.80
C ARG A 332 1.12 21.54 -2.99
N ALA A 333 1.34 22.48 -2.07
CA ALA A 333 2.43 23.45 -2.16
C ALA A 333 3.84 22.83 -2.34
N LYS A 334 4.04 21.55 -2.02
CA LYS A 334 5.35 20.87 -2.06
C LYS A 334 5.39 19.60 -2.93
N PHE A 335 4.28 19.10 -3.43
CA PHE A 335 4.22 17.90 -4.26
C PHE A 335 2.89 17.81 -5.02
N SER A 336 2.90 17.10 -6.14
CA SER A 336 1.70 16.71 -6.90
C SER A 336 1.68 15.19 -7.02
N VAL A 337 0.52 14.59 -6.86
CA VAL A 337 0.31 13.14 -7.00
C VAL A 337 -0.90 12.89 -7.88
N GLU A 338 -0.75 11.96 -8.81
CA GLU A 338 -1.83 11.47 -9.66
C GLU A 338 -2.30 10.10 -9.19
N TYR A 339 -3.62 9.93 -9.14
CA TYR A 339 -4.27 8.66 -8.88
C TYR A 339 -5.21 8.33 -10.03
N PRO A 340 -5.20 7.08 -10.54
CA PRO A 340 -6.16 6.68 -11.56
C PRO A 340 -7.57 6.63 -10.96
N ALA A 341 -8.55 6.87 -11.83
CA ALA A 341 -9.95 7.07 -11.48
C ALA A 341 -10.89 6.63 -12.61
N SER A 342 -10.51 5.58 -13.36
CA SER A 342 -11.40 4.92 -14.32
C SER A 342 -12.40 4.03 -13.57
N PHE A 343 -13.57 4.55 -13.20
CA PHE A 343 -14.67 3.83 -12.51
C PHE A 343 -15.96 3.85 -13.35
#